data_AF-A0A538U8Y1-F1
#
_entry.id   AF-A0A538U8Y1-F1
#
_cell.length_a   1.000
_cell.length_b   1.000
_cell.length_c   1.000
_cell.angle_alpha   90.00
_cell.angle_beta   90.00
_cell.angle_gamma   90.00
#
_symmetry.space_group_name_H-M   'P 1'
#
loop_
_entity.id
_entity.type
_entity.pdbx_description
1 polymer ?
#
loop_
_entity_poly.entity_id
_entity_poly.type
_entity_poly.pdbx_seq_one_letter_code
_entity_poly.pdbx_strand_id
1 'polypeptide(L)'
;MGARSPGAVAIGLLLALAVPAAGEPAASTAGAWSLAAPAPVFGAPSARPGPASGSAFASPSALVDDGGLLAARGMGTRTDKPKQPKEAPAPKPGEPGAAKADSLAPTRHRAALPRVLSGQRARIMLQSLTVPGWGEATLGQKRSALAFGLLEAGIWGSFTAFRIQERMRRETYQRTASLYAGIDLSHRDEEYRRVVGFYISSDEYNQLVVRRNAANLYFGDPAAYDAYIAEHELKGDQAWSWDSEASLRRYRTERQATQRAIKRAHDALAAALISRLVSMIHASAGAIRRDAAPTSFHLEYRPDDVDPSSFHLGLRADF
;
A
#
# COMPACT_ATOMS: atom_id res chain seq x y z
N MET A 1 36.68 35.00 4.14
CA MET A 1 36.18 34.54 5.45
C MET A 1 34.66 34.55 5.40
N GLY A 2 34.04 33.38 5.24
CA GLY A 2 32.59 33.24 5.05
C GLY A 2 31.98 32.47 6.22
N ALA A 3 31.00 33.09 6.90
CA ALA A 3 30.22 32.48 7.95
C ALA A 3 29.02 31.72 7.35
N ARG A 4 28.87 30.46 7.77
CA ARG A 4 27.87 29.49 7.29
C ARG A 4 26.51 29.74 7.92
N SER A 5 25.45 29.69 7.11
CA SER A 5 24.04 29.72 7.50
C SER A 5 23.58 28.38 8.13
N PRO A 6 22.82 28.37 9.24
CA PRO A 6 22.16 27.18 9.75
C PRO A 6 20.77 27.04 9.11
N GLY A 7 20.65 26.21 8.09
CA GLY A 7 19.37 26.03 7.39
C GLY A 7 19.37 24.90 6.37
N ALA A 8 20.03 23.78 6.70
CA ALA A 8 20.10 22.61 5.83
C ALA A 8 20.25 21.32 6.66
N VAL A 9 19.29 21.01 7.53
CA VAL A 9 19.17 19.68 8.14
C VAL A 9 17.68 19.32 8.24
N ALA A 10 17.08 18.94 7.12
CA ALA A 10 15.83 18.15 7.08
C ALA A 10 15.53 17.61 5.66
N ILE A 11 16.56 17.26 4.87
CA ILE A 11 16.40 16.38 3.69
C ILE A 11 17.63 15.48 3.67
N GLY A 12 17.63 14.51 4.56
CA GLY A 12 18.78 13.63 4.78
C GLY A 12 18.37 12.41 5.61
N LEU A 13 17.19 11.84 5.35
CA LEU A 13 16.82 10.51 5.82
C LEU A 13 15.54 10.01 5.14
N LEU A 14 15.61 9.66 3.87
CA LEU A 14 14.65 8.74 3.20
C LEU A 14 15.20 8.31 1.83
N LEU A 15 16.49 7.96 1.80
CA LEU A 15 17.14 7.32 0.65
C LEU A 15 17.96 6.13 1.17
N ALA A 16 17.29 5.18 1.80
CA ALA A 16 17.89 3.92 2.24
C ALA A 16 16.83 2.82 2.18
N LEU A 17 16.37 2.49 0.97
CA LEU A 17 15.61 1.26 0.70
C LEU A 17 15.77 0.91 -0.79
N ALA A 18 17.02 0.63 -1.19
CA ALA A 18 17.40 -0.27 -2.29
C ALA A 18 18.91 -0.16 -2.54
N VAL A 19 19.73 -0.64 -1.60
CA VAL A 19 21.11 -1.02 -1.89
C VAL A 19 21.21 -2.51 -1.56
N PRO A 20 21.37 -3.41 -2.55
CA PRO A 20 21.73 -4.78 -2.24
C PRO A 20 23.17 -4.80 -1.74
N ALA A 21 23.40 -5.50 -0.62
CA ALA A 21 24.71 -5.72 -0.06
C ALA A 21 25.64 -6.36 -1.10
N ALA A 22 26.78 -5.71 -1.34
CA ALA A 22 27.89 -6.27 -2.10
C ALA A 22 28.68 -7.22 -1.18
N GLY A 23 28.81 -8.47 -1.61
CA GLY A 23 29.88 -9.39 -1.23
C GLY A 23 30.52 -9.91 -2.51
N GLU A 24 31.80 -9.62 -2.70
CA GLU A 24 32.69 -9.98 -3.83
C GLU A 24 33.10 -11.47 -3.87
N PRO A 25 33.89 -11.96 -4.85
CA PRO A 25 33.98 -11.64 -6.29
C PRO A 25 34.01 -12.89 -7.22
N ALA A 26 34.00 -12.60 -8.53
CA ALA A 26 34.54 -13.39 -9.65
C ALA A 26 33.77 -14.62 -10.17
N ALA A 27 33.09 -14.42 -11.31
CA ALA A 27 33.42 -15.16 -12.54
C ALA A 27 32.84 -14.42 -13.76
N SER A 28 33.75 -14.08 -14.68
CA SER A 28 33.53 -13.55 -16.01
C SER A 28 32.50 -14.35 -16.80
N THR A 29 31.52 -13.66 -17.39
CA THR A 29 31.16 -13.85 -18.81
C THR A 29 30.44 -12.60 -19.31
N ALA A 30 31.09 -11.89 -20.23
CA ALA A 30 30.47 -10.83 -21.01
C ALA A 30 29.48 -11.46 -22.00
N GLY A 31 28.19 -11.12 -21.87
CA GLY A 31 27.15 -11.48 -22.83
C GLY A 31 26.40 -10.22 -23.26
N ALA A 32 26.65 -9.79 -24.50
CA ALA A 32 26.05 -8.62 -25.12
C ALA A 32 24.51 -8.71 -25.17
N TRP A 33 23.83 -7.65 -24.73
CA TRP A 33 22.39 -7.50 -24.91
C TRP A 33 22.13 -7.00 -26.34
N SER A 34 21.85 -7.91 -27.28
CA SER A 34 21.27 -7.56 -28.58
C SER A 34 19.75 -7.40 -28.43
N LEU A 35 19.27 -6.17 -28.63
CA LEU A 35 17.86 -5.87 -28.85
C LEU A 35 17.52 -6.13 -30.32
N ALA A 36 17.11 -7.37 -30.63
CA ALA A 36 16.45 -7.69 -31.88
C ALA A 36 15.09 -8.34 -31.55
N ALA A 37 14.02 -7.58 -31.76
CA ALA A 37 12.66 -8.06 -31.61
C ALA A 37 12.23 -8.82 -32.89
N PRO A 38 11.73 -10.07 -32.79
CA PRO A 38 10.98 -10.66 -33.89
C PRO A 38 9.50 -10.23 -33.82
N ALA A 39 8.95 -9.86 -34.97
CA ALA A 39 7.54 -9.51 -35.17
C ALA A 39 6.61 -10.70 -34.88
N PRO A 40 5.38 -10.48 -34.37
CA PRO A 40 4.44 -11.56 -34.11
C PRO A 40 3.74 -12.02 -35.40
N VAL A 41 3.85 -13.32 -35.69
CA VAL A 41 3.00 -14.03 -36.66
C VAL A 41 1.67 -14.34 -35.96
N PHE A 42 0.58 -13.72 -36.43
CA PHE A 42 -0.78 -14.04 -35.99
C PHE A 42 -1.25 -15.32 -36.69
N GLY A 43 -1.23 -16.44 -35.97
CA GLY A 43 -2.01 -17.63 -36.29
C GLY A 43 -3.16 -17.76 -35.30
N ALA A 44 -4.39 -17.62 -35.77
CA ALA A 44 -5.59 -17.83 -34.96
C ALA A 44 -5.88 -19.32 -34.77
N PRO A 45 -6.24 -19.77 -33.56
CA PRO A 45 -7.08 -20.94 -33.39
C PRO A 45 -8.49 -20.54 -32.93
N SER A 46 -9.48 -21.02 -33.66
CA SER A 46 -10.88 -21.00 -33.25
C SER A 46 -11.06 -21.91 -32.02
N ALA A 47 -11.55 -21.36 -30.91
CA ALA A 47 -12.02 -22.15 -29.77
C ALA A 47 -13.40 -21.61 -29.32
N ARG A 48 -14.37 -22.53 -29.25
CA ARG A 48 -15.71 -22.30 -28.69
C ARG A 48 -15.61 -22.13 -27.16
N PRO A 49 -16.52 -21.36 -26.52
CA PRO A 49 -16.55 -21.24 -25.07
C PRO A 49 -17.25 -22.47 -24.45
N GLY A 50 -16.55 -23.16 -23.54
CA GLY A 50 -17.17 -24.09 -22.58
C GLY A 50 -17.59 -23.35 -21.30
N PRO A 51 -18.61 -23.84 -20.57
CA PRO A 51 -19.16 -23.13 -19.42
C PRO A 51 -18.18 -23.11 -18.23
N ALA A 52 -18.12 -21.95 -17.57
CA ALA A 52 -17.43 -21.76 -16.32
C ALA A 52 -18.15 -22.51 -15.18
N SER A 53 -17.66 -23.71 -14.86
CA SER A 53 -18.05 -24.40 -13.63
C SER A 53 -17.15 -23.93 -12.49
N GLY A 54 -17.70 -23.08 -11.62
CA GLY A 54 -17.10 -22.79 -10.33
C GLY A 54 -17.30 -23.99 -9.40
N SER A 55 -16.30 -24.86 -9.30
CA SER A 55 -16.23 -25.83 -8.21
C SER A 55 -15.52 -25.16 -7.03
N ALA A 56 -16.26 -24.85 -5.98
CA ALA A 56 -15.69 -24.48 -4.69
C ALA A 56 -14.97 -25.72 -4.14
N PHE A 57 -13.66 -25.79 -4.31
CA PHE A 57 -12.86 -26.83 -3.69
C PHE A 57 -12.96 -26.67 -2.16
N ALA A 58 -13.06 -27.80 -1.46
CA ALA A 58 -12.99 -27.79 -0.01
C ALA A 58 -11.61 -27.26 0.41
N SER A 59 -11.58 -26.01 0.89
CA SER A 59 -10.35 -25.37 1.35
C SER A 59 -9.72 -26.18 2.49
N PRO A 60 -8.42 -26.54 2.42
CA PRO A 60 -7.71 -27.10 3.55
C PRO A 60 -7.34 -25.96 4.51
N SER A 61 -8.27 -25.56 5.37
CA SER A 61 -8.00 -24.66 6.49
C SER A 61 -7.94 -25.46 7.79
N ALA A 62 -6.74 -25.86 8.17
CA ALA A 62 -6.19 -25.84 9.54
C ALA A 62 -4.91 -26.69 9.57
N LEU A 63 -3.84 -26.14 10.17
CA LEU A 63 -2.50 -26.71 10.34
C LEU A 63 -1.62 -26.74 9.08
N VAL A 64 -0.95 -25.60 8.79
CA VAL A 64 0.52 -25.44 8.88
C VAL A 64 0.77 -23.93 8.88
N ASP A 65 0.73 -23.34 10.07
CA ASP A 65 1.28 -22.01 10.36
C ASP A 65 2.44 -22.25 11.32
N ASP A 66 3.67 -22.28 10.79
CA ASP A 66 4.87 -22.37 11.61
C ASP A 66 5.93 -21.39 11.07
N GLY A 67 6.26 -20.39 11.90
CA GLY A 67 7.53 -19.68 11.81
C GLY A 67 7.45 -18.16 11.82
N GLY A 68 7.02 -17.56 12.94
CA GLY A 68 7.04 -16.10 13.10
C GLY A 68 6.78 -15.58 14.52
N LEU A 69 7.50 -16.11 15.51
CA LEU A 69 7.51 -15.59 16.88
C LEU A 69 8.10 -14.16 16.90
N LEU A 70 7.24 -13.15 17.03
CA LEU A 70 7.56 -11.90 17.71
C LEU A 70 6.67 -11.77 18.94
N ALA A 71 7.32 -11.91 20.10
CA ALA A 71 6.71 -11.80 21.41
C ALA A 71 6.10 -10.39 21.61
N ALA A 72 4.78 -10.31 21.64
CA ALA A 72 4.04 -9.14 22.09
C ALA A 72 3.78 -9.24 23.60
N ARG A 73 4.62 -8.50 24.31
CA ARG A 73 4.41 -7.80 25.58
C ARG A 73 2.94 -7.57 25.92
N GLY A 74 2.51 -8.07 27.08
CA GLY A 74 1.14 -7.96 27.57
C GLY A 74 0.70 -6.53 27.90
N MET A 75 -0.61 -6.31 27.85
CA MET A 75 -1.30 -5.37 28.74
C MET A 75 -2.79 -5.73 28.75
N GLY A 76 -3.30 -6.02 29.94
CA GLY A 76 -4.66 -6.47 30.18
C GLY A 76 -5.74 -5.41 29.90
N THR A 77 -6.89 -5.93 29.52
CA THR A 77 -8.15 -5.26 29.23
C THR A 77 -8.72 -4.58 30.47
N ARG A 78 -9.10 -3.29 30.34
CA ARG A 78 -9.98 -2.61 31.30
C ARG A 78 -11.28 -2.23 30.60
N THR A 79 -12.35 -2.86 31.03
CA THR A 79 -13.74 -2.63 30.63
C THR A 79 -14.32 -1.48 31.46
N ASP A 80 -14.92 -0.49 30.82
CA ASP A 80 -15.76 0.50 31.51
C ASP A 80 -17.13 0.64 30.82
N LYS A 81 -18.17 0.49 31.65
CA LYS A 81 -19.60 0.56 31.30
C LYS A 81 -20.07 2.03 31.20
N PRO A 82 -21.12 2.33 30.41
CA PRO A 82 -21.63 3.68 30.23
C PRO A 82 -22.58 4.09 31.37
N LYS A 83 -22.49 5.35 31.82
CA LYS A 83 -23.37 5.92 32.87
C LYS A 83 -24.33 6.95 32.26
N GLN A 84 -25.62 6.69 32.40
CA GLN A 84 -26.73 7.57 32.00
C GLN A 84 -26.84 8.83 32.91
N PRO A 85 -27.50 9.90 32.42
CA PRO A 85 -27.49 11.22 33.05
C PRO A 85 -28.58 11.35 34.14
N LYS A 86 -28.26 12.04 35.24
CA LYS A 86 -29.24 12.43 36.26
C LYS A 86 -29.59 13.92 36.16
N GLU A 87 -30.88 14.12 36.16
CA GLU A 87 -31.70 15.31 36.06
C GLU A 87 -31.58 16.22 37.30
N ALA A 88 -31.72 17.53 37.10
CA ALA A 88 -31.62 18.57 38.11
C ALA A 88 -32.99 18.88 38.74
N PRO A 89 -33.06 19.28 40.04
CA PRO A 89 -34.22 19.96 40.58
C PRO A 89 -33.99 21.49 40.74
N ALA A 90 -35.09 22.21 40.51
CA ALA A 90 -35.26 23.66 40.49
C ALA A 90 -35.30 24.33 41.90
N PRO A 91 -35.30 25.68 41.98
CA PRO A 91 -34.79 26.47 43.11
C PRO A 91 -35.85 26.91 44.13
N LYS A 92 -35.40 27.44 45.28
CA LYS A 92 -36.23 28.25 46.20
C LYS A 92 -35.51 29.52 46.70
N PRO A 93 -36.27 30.58 47.06
CA PRO A 93 -35.81 31.98 47.13
C PRO A 93 -35.67 32.51 48.57
N GLY A 94 -34.86 33.58 48.76
CA GLY A 94 -34.80 34.36 50.01
C GLY A 94 -33.54 35.23 50.11
N GLU A 95 -33.73 36.53 50.30
CA GLU A 95 -32.80 37.68 50.18
C GLU A 95 -31.77 37.85 51.36
N PRO A 96 -31.17 39.04 51.61
CA PRO A 96 -30.16 39.80 50.86
C PRO A 96 -28.90 40.10 51.71
N GLY A 97 -27.73 40.36 51.09
CA GLY A 97 -26.53 40.75 51.85
C GLY A 97 -25.47 41.43 50.97
N ALA A 98 -25.01 42.58 51.43
CA ALA A 98 -24.21 43.56 50.72
C ALA A 98 -22.72 43.20 50.49
N ALA A 99 -22.10 44.01 49.62
CA ALA A 99 -20.69 44.44 49.59
C ALA A 99 -19.74 43.86 48.52
N LYS A 100 -19.45 44.73 47.54
CA LYS A 100 -18.16 45.13 46.95
C LYS A 100 -17.08 44.10 46.55
N ALA A 101 -16.60 44.37 45.32
CA ALA A 101 -15.21 44.36 44.81
C ALA A 101 -14.74 43.16 43.97
N ASP A 102 -14.37 43.52 42.73
CA ASP A 102 -13.30 42.98 41.87
C ASP A 102 -13.19 41.48 41.63
N SER A 103 -13.57 41.05 40.41
CA SER A 103 -12.87 39.95 39.72
C SER A 103 -13.14 39.94 38.22
N LEU A 104 -12.08 40.25 37.47
CA LEU A 104 -11.63 39.58 36.24
C LEU A 104 -12.71 39.03 35.30
N ALA A 105 -12.95 39.77 34.21
CA ALA A 105 -13.61 39.25 33.03
C ALA A 105 -12.87 37.99 32.53
N PRO A 106 -13.54 36.85 32.33
CA PRO A 106 -12.91 35.69 31.77
C PRO A 106 -12.65 35.95 30.29
N THR A 107 -11.37 35.97 29.92
CA THR A 107 -10.89 35.79 28.54
C THR A 107 -11.56 34.55 27.98
N ARG A 108 -12.61 34.76 27.19
CA ARG A 108 -13.19 33.71 26.37
C ARG A 108 -12.11 33.31 25.38
N HIS A 109 -11.38 32.23 25.68
CA HIS A 109 -10.68 31.45 24.66
C HIS A 109 -11.75 30.97 23.68
N ARG A 110 -12.02 31.81 22.69
CA ARG A 110 -12.85 31.47 21.53
C ARG A 110 -12.10 30.33 20.86
N ALA A 111 -12.55 29.11 21.11
CA ALA A 111 -12.07 27.92 20.43
C ALA A 111 -12.05 28.25 18.94
N ALA A 112 -10.85 28.33 18.37
CA ALA A 112 -10.67 28.62 16.97
C ALA A 112 -11.41 27.52 16.20
N LEU A 113 -12.45 27.90 15.46
CA LEU A 113 -13.12 27.02 14.51
C LEU A 113 -12.05 26.39 13.61
N PRO A 114 -12.22 25.11 13.19
CA PRO A 114 -11.28 24.48 12.28
C PRO A 114 -11.07 25.40 11.08
N ARG A 115 -9.81 25.80 10.82
CA ARG A 115 -9.47 26.64 9.68
C ARG A 115 -9.97 25.94 8.42
N VAL A 116 -11.02 26.47 7.81
CA VAL A 116 -11.51 26.03 6.51
C VAL A 116 -10.33 26.10 5.54
N LEU A 117 -9.99 24.98 4.90
CA LEU A 117 -8.95 24.94 3.86
C LEU A 117 -9.31 25.97 2.80
N SER A 118 -8.41 26.93 2.52
CA SER A 118 -8.64 27.86 1.42
C SER A 118 -8.78 27.06 0.12
N GLY A 119 -9.67 27.48 -0.79
CA GLY A 119 -9.91 26.76 -2.04
C GLY A 119 -8.64 26.50 -2.86
N GLN A 120 -7.68 27.44 -2.79
CA GLN A 120 -6.36 27.30 -3.40
C GLN A 120 -5.51 26.19 -2.77
N ARG A 121 -5.53 26.03 -1.44
CA ARG A 121 -4.81 24.95 -0.74
C ARG A 121 -5.42 23.59 -1.05
N ALA A 122 -6.75 23.49 -1.04
CA ALA A 122 -7.46 22.26 -1.40
C ALA A 122 -7.11 21.83 -2.84
N ARG A 123 -7.03 22.79 -3.77
CA ARG A 123 -6.60 22.53 -5.16
C ARG A 123 -5.17 21.99 -5.25
N ILE A 124 -4.21 22.59 -4.53
CA ILE A 124 -2.80 22.17 -4.54
C ILE A 124 -2.63 20.77 -3.94
N MET A 125 -3.36 20.47 -2.86
CA MET A 125 -3.37 19.14 -2.26
C MET A 125 -3.95 18.09 -3.22
N LEU A 126 -5.08 18.39 -3.87
CA LEU A 126 -5.71 17.49 -4.84
C LEU A 126 -4.82 17.23 -6.07
N GLN A 127 -4.12 18.25 -6.55
CA GLN A 127 -3.14 18.10 -7.63
C GLN A 127 -2.02 17.12 -7.25
N SER A 128 -1.49 17.24 -6.03
CA SER A 128 -0.40 16.36 -5.55
C SER A 128 -0.87 14.94 -5.23
N LEU A 129 -2.13 14.79 -4.83
CA LEU A 129 -2.77 13.49 -4.61
C LEU A 129 -3.00 12.74 -5.92
N THR A 130 -3.37 13.45 -6.99
CA THR A 130 -3.59 12.85 -8.32
C THR A 130 -2.27 12.50 -8.99
N VAL A 131 -1.34 13.46 -9.04
CA VAL A 131 -0.01 13.29 -9.61
C VAL A 131 1.02 13.84 -8.62
N PRO A 132 1.83 12.98 -7.98
CA PRO A 132 2.89 13.43 -7.09
C PRO A 132 3.82 14.43 -7.80
N GLY A 133 4.09 15.57 -7.15
CA GLY A 133 4.91 16.64 -7.71
C GLY A 133 4.13 17.74 -8.43
N TRP A 134 2.83 17.56 -8.73
CA TRP A 134 2.05 18.59 -9.43
C TRP A 134 1.79 19.81 -8.56
N GLY A 135 1.39 19.66 -7.30
CA GLY A 135 1.18 20.82 -6.42
C GLY A 135 2.49 21.58 -6.18
N GLU A 136 3.61 20.89 -6.02
CA GLU A 136 4.94 21.48 -5.92
C GLU A 136 5.31 22.27 -7.18
N ALA A 137 4.99 21.73 -8.37
CA ALA A 137 5.19 22.43 -9.63
C ALA A 137 4.37 23.73 -9.67
N THR A 138 3.11 23.70 -9.23
CA THR A 138 2.27 24.93 -9.18
C THR A 138 2.79 25.96 -8.18
N LEU A 139 3.45 25.53 -7.11
CA LEU A 139 4.12 26.40 -6.13
C LEU A 139 5.49 26.90 -6.61
N GLY A 140 5.96 26.49 -7.79
CA GLY A 140 7.28 26.84 -8.33
C GLY A 140 8.43 26.04 -7.74
N GLN A 141 8.15 24.99 -6.95
CA GLN A 141 9.15 24.13 -6.31
C GLN A 141 9.68 23.07 -7.29
N LYS A 142 10.42 23.50 -8.31
CA LYS A 142 10.90 22.66 -9.42
C LYS A 142 11.67 21.41 -8.96
N ARG A 143 12.50 21.52 -7.93
CA ARG A 143 13.30 20.39 -7.41
C ARG A 143 12.42 19.31 -6.78
N SER A 144 11.45 19.70 -5.96
CA SER A 144 10.50 18.77 -5.34
C SER A 144 9.58 18.14 -6.37
N ALA A 145 9.08 18.92 -7.33
CA ALA A 145 8.29 18.42 -8.44
C ALA A 145 9.04 17.35 -9.26
N LEU A 146 10.32 17.61 -9.60
CA LEU A 146 11.16 16.65 -10.30
C LEU A 146 11.40 15.38 -9.47
N ALA A 147 11.69 15.51 -8.17
CA ALA A 147 11.93 14.36 -7.30
C ALA A 147 10.71 13.44 -7.20
N PHE A 148 9.51 14.00 -6.95
CA PHE A 148 8.27 13.22 -6.91
C PHE A 148 7.92 12.62 -8.28
N GLY A 149 8.15 13.36 -9.37
CA GLY A 149 7.93 12.84 -10.72
C GLY A 149 8.84 11.65 -11.06
N LEU A 150 10.14 11.73 -10.74
CA LEU A 150 11.08 10.63 -10.94
C LEU A 150 10.75 9.41 -10.07
N LEU A 151 10.35 9.66 -8.81
CA LEU A 151 9.93 8.59 -7.90
C LEU A 151 8.67 7.88 -8.43
N GLU A 152 7.67 8.63 -8.87
CA GLU A 152 6.43 8.08 -9.44
C GLU A 152 6.73 7.26 -10.71
N ALA A 153 7.59 7.78 -11.59
CA ALA A 153 8.02 7.06 -12.79
C ALA A 153 8.75 5.75 -12.43
N GLY A 154 9.64 5.76 -11.43
CA GLY A 154 10.32 4.56 -10.95
C GLY A 154 9.38 3.52 -10.35
N ILE A 155 8.36 3.96 -9.62
CA ILE A 155 7.33 3.08 -9.04
C ILE A 155 6.50 2.41 -10.16
N TRP A 156 6.00 3.18 -11.12
CA TRP A 156 5.24 2.62 -12.26
C TRP A 156 6.10 1.73 -13.15
N GLY A 157 7.38 2.09 -13.35
CA GLY A 157 8.35 1.24 -14.04
C GLY A 157 8.52 -0.10 -13.34
N SER A 158 8.68 -0.08 -12.01
CA SER A 158 8.80 -1.30 -11.18
C SER A 158 7.54 -2.15 -11.23
N PHE A 159 6.36 -1.53 -11.07
CA PHE A 159 5.07 -2.21 -11.20
C PHE A 159 4.94 -2.93 -12.54
N THR A 160 5.23 -2.22 -13.63
CA THR A 160 5.17 -2.76 -15.00
C THR A 160 6.14 -3.93 -15.17
N ALA A 161 7.38 -3.79 -14.70
CA ALA A 161 8.37 -4.84 -14.74
C ALA A 161 7.91 -6.11 -14.00
N PHE A 162 7.32 -5.97 -12.81
CA PHE A 162 6.81 -7.12 -12.05
C PHE A 162 5.58 -7.77 -12.71
N ARG A 163 4.71 -6.99 -13.36
CA ARG A 163 3.57 -7.53 -14.13
C ARG A 163 4.02 -8.31 -15.37
N ILE A 164 5.07 -7.86 -16.03
CA ILE A 164 5.69 -8.61 -17.14
C ILE A 164 6.32 -9.91 -16.62
N GLN A 165 7.07 -9.85 -15.51
CA GLN A 165 7.65 -11.04 -14.87
C GLN A 165 6.58 -12.06 -14.43
N GLU A 166 5.48 -11.60 -13.85
CA GLU A 166 4.34 -12.46 -13.49
C GLU A 166 3.84 -13.25 -14.70
N ARG A 167 3.60 -12.57 -15.83
CA ARG A 167 3.06 -13.19 -17.04
C ARG A 167 4.01 -14.28 -17.57
N MET A 168 5.28 -13.95 -17.76
CA MET A 168 6.27 -14.90 -18.29
C MET A 168 6.45 -16.11 -17.36
N ARG A 169 6.49 -15.89 -16.05
CA ARG A 169 6.62 -16.97 -15.06
C ARG A 169 5.36 -17.82 -14.96
N ARG A 170 4.18 -17.21 -15.15
CA ARG A 170 2.91 -17.94 -15.23
C ARG A 170 2.90 -18.93 -16.37
N GLU A 171 3.23 -18.46 -17.58
CA GLU A 171 3.34 -19.30 -18.76
C GLU A 171 4.36 -20.43 -18.56
N THR A 172 5.47 -20.14 -17.88
CA THR A 172 6.51 -21.14 -17.57
C THR A 172 5.97 -22.28 -16.72
N TYR A 173 5.36 -21.99 -15.56
CA TYR A 173 4.86 -23.07 -14.70
C TYR A 173 3.68 -23.81 -15.34
N GLN A 174 2.86 -23.13 -16.14
CA GLN A 174 1.74 -23.76 -16.87
C GLN A 174 2.27 -24.75 -17.90
N ARG A 175 3.33 -24.39 -18.63
CA ARG A 175 4.01 -25.29 -19.56
C ARG A 175 4.67 -26.47 -18.83
N THR A 176 5.30 -26.23 -17.68
CA THR A 176 5.87 -27.29 -16.84
C THR A 176 4.79 -28.31 -16.43
N ALA A 177 3.62 -27.86 -15.99
CA ALA A 177 2.51 -28.76 -15.67
C ALA A 177 1.97 -29.51 -16.90
N SER A 178 1.83 -28.83 -18.03
CA SER A 178 1.38 -29.46 -19.27
C SER A 178 2.32 -30.56 -19.75
N LEU A 179 3.64 -30.30 -19.70
CA LEU A 179 4.66 -31.24 -20.19
C LEU A 179 4.89 -32.42 -19.23
N TYR A 180 4.94 -32.16 -17.93
CA TYR A 180 5.40 -33.15 -16.95
C TYR A 180 4.29 -33.73 -16.07
N ALA A 181 3.11 -33.12 -16.06
CA ALA A 181 1.94 -33.62 -15.33
C ALA A 181 0.74 -33.93 -16.23
N GLY A 182 0.83 -33.64 -17.53
CA GLY A 182 -0.23 -33.89 -18.51
C GLY A 182 -1.47 -33.01 -18.36
N ILE A 183 -1.38 -31.88 -17.64
CA ILE A 183 -2.54 -31.03 -17.31
C ILE A 183 -2.40 -29.59 -17.85
N ASP A 184 -3.46 -29.07 -18.48
CA ASP A 184 -3.54 -27.66 -18.87
C ASP A 184 -4.11 -26.80 -17.72
N LEU A 185 -3.35 -25.75 -17.36
CA LEU A 185 -3.64 -24.84 -16.26
C LEU A 185 -4.02 -23.43 -16.72
N SER A 186 -4.11 -23.19 -18.02
CA SER A 186 -4.45 -21.90 -18.64
C SER A 186 -5.73 -21.31 -18.06
N HIS A 187 -6.79 -22.12 -18.00
CA HIS A 187 -8.14 -21.69 -17.61
C HIS A 187 -8.61 -22.22 -16.25
N ARG A 188 -7.72 -22.85 -15.49
CA ARG A 188 -8.02 -23.33 -14.13
C ARG A 188 -7.93 -22.17 -13.14
N ASP A 189 -8.57 -22.27 -11.98
CA ASP A 189 -8.47 -21.24 -10.94
C ASP A 189 -7.13 -21.34 -10.17
N GLU A 190 -6.92 -20.46 -9.19
CA GLU A 190 -5.69 -20.48 -8.38
C GLU A 190 -5.64 -21.64 -7.38
N GLU A 191 -6.79 -22.14 -6.94
CA GLU A 191 -6.90 -23.20 -5.94
C GLU A 191 -6.56 -24.56 -6.56
N TYR A 192 -7.13 -24.89 -7.71
CA TYR A 192 -6.81 -26.08 -8.48
C TYR A 192 -5.31 -26.14 -8.80
N ARG A 193 -4.73 -25.03 -9.29
CA ARG A 193 -3.30 -24.98 -9.57
C ARG A 193 -2.43 -25.14 -8.31
N ARG A 194 -2.94 -24.75 -7.13
CA ARG A 194 -2.29 -25.00 -5.84
C ARG A 194 -2.36 -26.48 -5.48
N VAL A 195 -3.52 -27.12 -5.65
CA VAL A 195 -3.72 -28.57 -5.44
C VAL A 195 -2.80 -29.40 -6.32
N VAL A 196 -2.71 -29.08 -7.62
CA VAL A 196 -1.75 -29.68 -8.57
C VAL A 196 -0.30 -29.56 -8.08
N GLY A 197 -0.01 -28.48 -7.36
CA GLY A 197 1.29 -28.25 -6.75
C GLY A 197 1.52 -28.97 -5.43
N PHE A 198 0.51 -29.59 -4.80
CA PHE A 198 0.67 -30.26 -3.50
C PHE A 198 0.79 -31.78 -3.61
N TYR A 199 0.13 -32.41 -4.60
CA TYR A 199 0.09 -33.86 -4.74
C TYR A 199 0.75 -34.32 -6.04
N ILE A 200 1.39 -35.50 -6.02
CA ILE A 200 2.06 -36.07 -7.19
C ILE A 200 1.06 -36.46 -8.27
N SER A 201 -0.17 -36.80 -7.91
CA SER A 201 -1.24 -37.12 -8.86
C SER A 201 -2.62 -36.74 -8.32
N SER A 202 -3.59 -36.66 -9.23
CA SER A 202 -5.01 -36.55 -8.86
C SER A 202 -5.49 -37.75 -8.05
N ASP A 203 -4.96 -38.95 -8.30
CA ASP A 203 -5.33 -40.14 -7.55
C ASP A 203 -4.90 -40.06 -6.10
N GLU A 204 -3.69 -39.56 -5.84
CA GLU A 204 -3.21 -39.29 -4.48
C GLU A 204 -4.11 -38.25 -3.78
N TYR A 205 -4.45 -37.15 -4.47
CA TYR A 205 -5.39 -36.15 -3.95
C TYR A 205 -6.77 -36.76 -3.62
N ASN A 206 -7.33 -37.54 -4.55
CA ASN A 206 -8.62 -38.19 -4.39
C ASN A 206 -8.61 -39.14 -3.18
N GLN A 207 -7.53 -39.87 -2.95
CA GLN A 207 -7.39 -40.76 -1.80
C GLN A 207 -7.21 -39.99 -0.48
N LEU A 208 -6.29 -39.03 -0.43
CA LEU A 208 -5.92 -38.35 0.82
C LEU A 208 -6.90 -37.26 1.26
N VAL A 209 -7.62 -36.66 0.30
CA VAL A 209 -8.53 -35.53 0.55
C VAL A 209 -9.97 -35.94 0.32
N VAL A 210 -10.34 -36.35 -0.90
CA VAL A 210 -11.76 -36.59 -1.24
C VAL A 210 -12.33 -37.74 -0.42
N ARG A 211 -11.69 -38.91 -0.44
CA ARG A 211 -12.17 -40.09 0.31
C ARG A 211 -12.11 -39.89 1.82
N ARG A 212 -11.09 -39.18 2.32
CA ARG A 212 -10.97 -38.85 3.75
C ARG A 212 -12.10 -37.91 4.20
N ASN A 213 -12.38 -36.87 3.41
CA ASN A 213 -13.47 -35.93 3.71
C ASN A 213 -14.83 -36.63 3.65
N ALA A 214 -15.03 -37.49 2.65
CA ALA A 214 -16.24 -38.33 2.54
C ALA A 214 -16.43 -39.19 3.80
N ALA A 215 -15.36 -39.86 4.26
CA ALA A 215 -15.41 -40.69 5.46
C ALA A 215 -15.73 -39.88 6.72
N ASN A 216 -15.14 -38.68 6.86
CA ASN A 216 -15.38 -37.82 8.01
C ASN A 216 -16.82 -37.27 8.06
N LEU A 217 -17.42 -37.01 6.90
CA LEU A 217 -18.77 -36.43 6.81
C LEU A 217 -19.87 -37.50 6.82
N TYR A 218 -19.61 -38.68 6.25
CA TYR A 218 -20.64 -39.69 5.94
C TYR A 218 -20.28 -41.11 6.41
N PHE A 219 -19.48 -41.24 7.48
CA PHE A 219 -19.03 -42.55 8.01
C PHE A 219 -20.14 -43.60 8.17
N GLY A 220 -21.36 -43.18 8.53
CA GLY A 220 -22.51 -44.07 8.75
C GLY A 220 -23.51 -44.16 7.59
N ASP A 221 -23.27 -43.46 6.48
CA ASP A 221 -24.17 -43.43 5.32
C ASP A 221 -23.38 -43.77 4.04
N PRO A 222 -23.38 -45.05 3.62
CA PRO A 222 -22.66 -45.49 2.44
C PRO A 222 -23.12 -44.79 1.15
N ALA A 223 -24.42 -44.48 1.03
CA ALA A 223 -24.96 -43.84 -0.16
C ALA A 223 -24.48 -42.39 -0.28
N ALA A 224 -24.48 -41.64 0.84
CA ALA A 224 -23.95 -40.28 0.87
C ALA A 224 -22.42 -40.24 0.69
N TYR A 225 -21.70 -41.24 1.22
CA TYR A 225 -20.26 -41.40 1.01
C TYR A 225 -19.91 -41.54 -0.48
N ASP A 226 -20.58 -42.47 -1.18
CA ASP A 226 -20.33 -42.71 -2.61
C ASP A 226 -20.75 -41.51 -3.47
N ALA A 227 -21.87 -40.85 -3.12
CA ALA A 227 -22.31 -39.64 -3.80
C ALA A 227 -21.29 -38.49 -3.68
N TYR A 228 -20.73 -38.28 -2.48
CA TYR A 228 -19.72 -37.24 -2.27
C TYR A 228 -18.47 -37.49 -3.11
N ILE A 229 -17.97 -38.73 -3.14
CA ILE A 229 -16.81 -39.09 -3.96
C ILE A 229 -17.12 -38.87 -5.44
N ALA A 230 -18.27 -39.33 -5.93
CA ALA A 230 -18.65 -39.16 -7.33
C ALA A 230 -18.69 -37.70 -7.77
N GLU A 231 -19.07 -36.79 -6.88
CA GLU A 231 -19.14 -35.34 -7.13
C GLU A 231 -17.77 -34.64 -7.07
N HIS A 232 -16.88 -35.05 -6.16
CA HIS A 232 -15.65 -34.31 -5.84
C HIS A 232 -14.37 -34.94 -6.38
N GLU A 233 -14.42 -36.17 -6.88
CA GLU A 233 -13.26 -36.88 -7.41
C GLU A 233 -12.78 -36.27 -8.72
N LEU A 234 -11.49 -35.93 -8.79
CA LEU A 234 -10.88 -35.35 -9.98
C LEU A 234 -10.56 -36.45 -10.99
N LYS A 235 -11.21 -36.38 -12.16
CA LYS A 235 -11.13 -37.38 -13.24
C LYS A 235 -11.01 -36.72 -14.60
N GLY A 236 -10.68 -37.51 -15.63
CA GLY A 236 -10.71 -37.06 -17.03
C GLY A 236 -9.78 -35.88 -17.28
N ASP A 237 -10.33 -34.77 -17.76
CA ASP A 237 -9.59 -33.54 -18.09
C ASP A 237 -9.05 -32.78 -16.86
N GLN A 238 -9.45 -33.18 -15.66
CA GLN A 238 -8.97 -32.66 -14.38
C GLN A 238 -7.92 -33.58 -13.73
N ALA A 239 -7.63 -34.73 -14.31
CA ALA A 239 -6.62 -35.63 -13.79
C ALA A 239 -5.21 -35.14 -14.16
N TRP A 240 -4.26 -35.30 -13.24
CA TRP A 240 -2.84 -35.05 -13.50
C TRP A 240 -1.99 -36.14 -12.85
N SER A 241 -0.79 -36.34 -13.38
CA SER A 241 0.21 -37.21 -12.75
C SER A 241 1.59 -36.69 -13.11
N TRP A 242 2.30 -36.15 -12.12
CA TRP A 242 3.68 -35.72 -12.27
C TRP A 242 4.59 -36.91 -12.59
N ASP A 243 5.46 -36.77 -13.58
CA ASP A 243 6.43 -37.79 -13.98
C ASP A 243 7.46 -38.11 -12.88
N SER A 244 7.76 -37.15 -12.03
CA SER A 244 8.76 -37.23 -10.98
C SER A 244 8.56 -36.14 -9.92
N GLU A 245 9.07 -36.39 -8.71
CA GLU A 245 9.11 -35.35 -7.68
C GLU A 245 9.96 -34.14 -8.07
N ALA A 246 10.97 -34.33 -8.92
CA ALA A 246 11.82 -33.25 -9.39
C ALA A 246 11.03 -32.24 -10.23
N SER A 247 10.18 -32.72 -11.13
CA SER A 247 9.27 -31.88 -11.94
C SER A 247 8.24 -31.17 -11.06
N LEU A 248 7.67 -31.87 -10.06
CA LEU A 248 6.77 -31.25 -9.08
C LEU A 248 7.47 -30.12 -8.29
N ARG A 249 8.69 -30.36 -7.81
CA ARG A 249 9.49 -29.32 -7.11
C ARG A 249 9.81 -28.14 -8.02
N ARG A 250 10.12 -28.39 -9.29
CA ARG A 250 10.34 -27.36 -10.29
C ARG A 250 9.08 -26.50 -10.47
N TYR A 251 7.93 -27.12 -10.67
CA TYR A 251 6.64 -26.43 -10.76
C TYR A 251 6.37 -25.55 -9.54
N ARG A 252 6.54 -26.09 -8.32
CA ARG A 252 6.37 -25.34 -7.06
C ARG A 252 7.27 -24.10 -7.03
N THR A 253 8.53 -24.25 -7.43
CA THR A 253 9.52 -23.17 -7.43
C THR A 253 9.13 -22.06 -8.42
N GLU A 254 8.74 -22.43 -9.64
CA GLU A 254 8.28 -21.51 -10.68
C GLU A 254 6.99 -20.78 -10.26
N ARG A 255 6.06 -21.50 -9.61
CA ARG A 255 4.84 -20.92 -9.03
C ARG A 255 5.14 -19.91 -7.94
N GLN A 256 5.98 -20.28 -6.96
CA GLN A 256 6.39 -19.37 -5.90
C GLN A 256 7.08 -18.12 -6.48
N ALA A 257 7.90 -18.29 -7.53
CA ALA A 257 8.53 -17.17 -8.22
C ALA A 257 7.51 -16.24 -8.89
N THR A 258 6.40 -16.78 -9.40
CA THR A 258 5.27 -16.00 -9.93
C THR A 258 4.55 -15.25 -8.81
N GLN A 259 4.23 -15.92 -7.70
CA GLN A 259 3.57 -15.30 -6.55
C GLN A 259 4.40 -14.17 -5.93
N ARG A 260 5.74 -14.32 -5.89
CA ARG A 260 6.66 -13.25 -5.50
C ARG A 260 6.58 -12.04 -6.43
N ALA A 261 6.44 -12.24 -7.74
CA ALA A 261 6.30 -11.13 -8.69
C ALA A 261 4.96 -10.39 -8.51
N ILE A 262 3.86 -11.12 -8.31
CA ILE A 262 2.53 -10.56 -7.99
C ILE A 262 2.61 -9.70 -6.72
N LYS A 263 3.19 -10.25 -5.65
CA LYS A 263 3.35 -9.51 -4.39
C LYS A 263 4.14 -8.22 -4.59
N ARG A 264 5.26 -8.26 -5.32
CA ARG A 264 6.08 -7.07 -5.60
C ARG A 264 5.35 -6.02 -6.44
N ALA A 265 4.47 -6.43 -7.36
CA ALA A 265 3.61 -5.50 -8.07
C ALA A 265 2.62 -4.81 -7.10
N HIS A 266 2.00 -5.56 -6.18
CA HIS A 266 1.15 -4.96 -5.15
C HIS A 266 1.92 -4.04 -4.20
N ASP A 267 3.13 -4.43 -3.79
CA ASP A 267 4.02 -3.60 -2.97
C ASP A 267 4.35 -2.28 -3.69
N ALA A 268 4.54 -2.31 -5.02
CA ALA A 268 4.74 -1.09 -5.82
C ALA A 268 3.49 -0.19 -5.86
N LEU A 269 2.29 -0.76 -5.95
CA LEU A 269 1.05 0.01 -5.84
C LEU A 269 0.90 0.67 -4.47
N ALA A 270 1.23 -0.06 -3.40
CA ALA A 270 1.24 0.49 -2.04
C ALA A 270 2.25 1.65 -1.92
N ALA A 271 3.46 1.49 -2.49
CA ALA A 271 4.46 2.56 -2.54
C ALA A 271 3.94 3.79 -3.32
N ALA A 272 3.21 3.58 -4.41
CA ALA A 272 2.60 4.66 -5.20
C ALA A 272 1.58 5.47 -4.37
N LEU A 273 0.78 4.80 -3.54
CA LEU A 273 -0.16 5.45 -2.62
C LEU A 273 0.56 6.24 -1.53
N ILE A 274 1.60 5.65 -0.92
CA ILE A 274 2.42 6.34 0.10
C ILE A 274 3.07 7.59 -0.50
N SER A 275 3.64 7.48 -1.71
CA SER A 275 4.24 8.60 -2.44
C SER A 275 3.25 9.77 -2.64
N ARG A 276 2.00 9.48 -3.03
CA ARG A 276 0.93 10.48 -3.16
C ARG A 276 0.62 11.19 -1.84
N LEU A 277 0.53 10.44 -0.74
CA LEU A 277 0.28 11.03 0.58
C LEU A 277 1.42 11.95 1.02
N VAL A 278 2.68 11.52 0.81
CA VAL A 278 3.86 12.32 1.14
C VAL A 278 3.93 13.59 0.29
N SER A 279 3.70 13.49 -1.02
CA SER A 279 3.66 14.66 -1.91
C SER A 279 2.54 15.63 -1.54
N MET A 280 1.33 15.14 -1.26
CA MET A 280 0.24 15.99 -0.78
C MET A 280 0.59 16.74 0.49
N ILE A 281 1.18 16.07 1.50
CA ILE A 281 1.60 16.71 2.74
C ILE A 281 2.68 17.76 2.44
N HIS A 282 3.68 17.41 1.62
CA HIS A 282 4.77 18.31 1.25
C HIS A 282 4.26 19.57 0.52
N ALA A 283 3.40 19.40 -0.48
CA ALA A 283 2.78 20.52 -1.20
C ALA A 283 1.92 21.39 -0.27
N SER A 284 1.18 20.78 0.67
CA SER A 284 0.38 21.54 1.64
C SER A 284 1.25 22.41 2.55
N ALA A 285 2.38 21.87 3.04
CA ALA A 285 3.33 22.61 3.84
C ALA A 285 3.98 23.76 3.03
N GLY A 286 4.28 23.50 1.75
CA GLY A 286 4.73 24.52 0.79
C GLY A 286 3.72 25.65 0.59
N ALA A 287 2.44 25.33 0.45
CA ALA A 287 1.37 26.31 0.31
C ALA A 287 1.20 27.17 1.57
N ILE A 288 1.26 26.56 2.76
CA ILE A 288 1.19 27.27 4.04
C ILE A 288 2.32 28.31 4.17
N ARG A 289 3.53 27.94 3.76
CA ARG A 289 4.69 28.85 3.78
C ARG A 289 4.57 30.01 2.80
N ARG A 290 3.93 29.79 1.65
CA ARG A 290 3.72 30.83 0.62
C ARG A 290 2.62 31.82 1.01
N ASP A 291 1.58 31.34 1.68
CA ASP A 291 0.46 32.16 2.15
C ASP A 291 0.78 32.93 3.45
N ALA A 292 1.87 32.61 4.14
CA ALA A 292 2.37 33.47 5.21
C ALA A 292 2.81 34.79 4.57
N ALA A 293 2.06 35.87 4.80
CA ALA A 293 2.38 37.19 4.28
C ALA A 293 3.84 37.53 4.63
N PRO A 294 4.64 38.04 3.67
CA PRO A 294 5.95 38.54 4.01
C PRO A 294 5.76 39.70 4.98
N THR A 295 6.20 39.55 6.23
CA THR A 295 6.30 40.69 7.15
C THR A 295 7.35 41.63 6.56
N SER A 296 6.91 42.70 5.93
CA SER A 296 7.79 43.77 5.45
C SER A 296 7.93 44.80 6.56
N PHE A 297 9.18 45.09 6.92
CA PHE A 297 9.51 46.21 7.79
C PHE A 297 9.82 47.43 6.90
N HIS A 298 8.96 48.44 6.95
CA HIS A 298 9.22 49.74 6.36
C HIS A 298 9.87 50.64 7.42
N LEU A 299 11.10 51.07 7.15
CA LEU A 299 11.76 52.10 7.94
C LEU A 299 11.37 53.46 7.36
N GLU A 300 10.53 54.20 8.07
CA GLU A 300 10.14 55.55 7.70
C GLU A 300 11.07 56.55 8.40
N TYR A 301 11.67 57.44 7.61
CA TYR A 301 12.45 58.57 8.08
C TYR A 301 11.63 59.85 7.86
N ARG A 302 11.35 60.58 8.93
CA ARG A 302 10.66 61.88 8.84
C ARG A 302 11.46 62.93 9.60
N PRO A 303 12.03 63.95 8.92
CA PRO A 303 12.59 65.10 9.59
C PRO A 303 11.46 65.90 10.27
N ASP A 304 11.75 66.48 11.43
CA ASP A 304 10.80 67.32 12.15
C ASP A 304 10.76 68.72 11.51
N ASP A 305 9.55 69.29 11.37
CA ASP A 305 9.37 70.57 10.67
C ASP A 305 9.71 71.77 11.57
N VAL A 306 9.87 71.56 12.89
CA VAL A 306 10.08 72.62 13.88
C VAL A 306 11.54 72.74 14.32
N ASP A 307 12.29 71.64 14.36
CA ASP A 307 13.70 71.62 14.75
C ASP A 307 14.54 70.81 13.73
N PRO A 308 15.47 71.45 12.99
CA PRO A 308 16.27 70.77 11.97
C PRO A 308 17.26 69.74 12.54
N SER A 309 17.40 69.67 13.87
CA SER A 309 18.25 68.69 14.55
C SER A 309 17.48 67.48 15.11
N SER A 310 16.14 67.51 15.14
CA SER A 310 15.31 66.38 15.56
C SER A 310 14.83 65.57 14.36
N PHE A 311 14.82 64.25 14.51
CA PHE A 311 14.32 63.33 13.49
C PHE A 311 13.56 62.18 14.13
N HIS A 312 12.50 61.77 13.46
CA HIS A 312 11.70 60.61 13.84
C HIS A 312 12.07 59.42 12.96
N LEU A 313 12.44 58.32 13.62
CA LEU A 313 12.64 57.03 13.00
C LEU A 313 11.45 56.14 13.35
N GLY A 314 10.59 55.87 12.37
CA GLY A 314 9.46 54.98 12.51
C GLY A 314 9.78 53.61 11.92
N LEU A 315 9.52 52.53 12.67
CA LEU A 315 9.49 51.18 12.13
C LEU A 315 8.03 50.76 11.97
N ARG A 316 7.57 50.62 10.73
CA ARG A 316 6.24 50.10 10.42
C ARG A 316 6.37 48.65 9.97
N ALA A 317 5.73 47.75 10.70
CA ALA A 317 5.57 46.37 10.27
C ALA A 317 4.19 46.22 9.64
N ASP A 318 4.15 45.84 8.36
CA ASP A 318 2.89 45.45 7.72
C ASP A 318 2.73 43.94 7.89
N PHE A 319 1.66 43.55 8.60
CA PHE A 319 1.30 42.16 8.93
C PHE A 319 0.16 41.65 8.06
#